data_AF-A0A9D1R441-F1
#
_entry.id   AF-A0A9D1R441-F1
#
_cell.length_a   1.000
_cell.length_b   1.000
_cell.length_c   1.000
_cell.angle_alpha   90.00
_cell.angle_beta   90.00
_cell.angle_gamma   90.00
#
_symmetry.space_group_name_H-M   'P 1'
#
loop_
_entity.id
_entity.type
_entity.pdbx_description
1 polymer ?
#
loop_
_entity_poly.entity_id
_entity_poly.type
_entity_poly.pdbx_seq_one_letter_code
_entity_poly.pdbx_strand_id
1 'polypeptide(L)'
;MSDSKFVKVNEKIAKGVTSGFQKIEDGVVGAYKKVEDAFVDKFLTREGESVEDAKKRMEAEQAAREEADRQAAGKRAADQQAGMDASTDIGRTS
;
A
#
# COMPACT_ATOMS: atom_id res chain seq x y z
N MET A 1 -18.48 35.34 -18.08
CA MET A 1 -19.03 34.71 -16.86
C MET A 1 -19.53 35.84 -15.97
N SER A 2 -20.83 36.00 -15.81
CA SER A 2 -21.40 37.19 -15.15
C SER A 2 -21.02 37.22 -13.67
N ASP A 3 -20.52 38.38 -13.23
CA ASP A 3 -20.21 38.79 -11.85
C ASP A 3 -21.46 38.86 -10.93
N SER A 4 -22.43 37.97 -11.13
CA SER A 4 -23.68 37.98 -10.39
C SER A 4 -23.43 37.64 -8.92
N LYS A 5 -24.23 38.25 -8.03
CA LYS A 5 -24.15 38.01 -6.58
C LYS A 5 -24.29 36.51 -6.24
N PHE A 6 -25.10 35.78 -7.00
CA PHE A 6 -25.31 34.34 -6.81
C PHE A 6 -24.06 33.51 -7.13
N VAL A 7 -23.37 33.81 -8.24
CA VAL A 7 -22.13 33.12 -8.62
C VAL A 7 -21.07 33.30 -7.53
N LYS A 8 -20.91 34.53 -7.01
CA LYS A 8 -19.96 34.84 -5.91
C LYS A 8 -20.28 34.13 -4.60
N VAL A 9 -21.56 34.02 -4.24
CA VAL A 9 -21.98 33.26 -3.05
C VAL A 9 -21.69 31.78 -3.23
N ASN A 10 -21.99 31.20 -4.39
CA ASN A 10 -21.73 29.79 -4.66
C ASN A 10 -20.23 29.46 -4.63
N GLU A 11 -19.38 30.32 -5.20
CA GLU A 11 -17.92 30.17 -5.11
C GLU A 11 -17.41 30.20 -3.66
N LYS A 12 -17.98 31.08 -2.80
CA LYS A 12 -17.64 31.11 -1.37
C LYS A 12 -18.06 29.84 -0.65
N ILE A 13 -19.25 29.31 -0.95
CA ILE A 13 -19.74 28.05 -0.39
C ILE A 13 -18.81 26.91 -0.83
N ALA A 14 -18.51 26.80 -2.12
CA ALA A 14 -17.60 25.79 -2.65
C ALA A 14 -16.23 25.83 -1.97
N LYS A 15 -15.61 27.01 -1.86
CA LYS A 15 -14.33 27.18 -1.14
C LYS A 15 -14.43 26.77 0.33
N GLY A 16 -15.52 27.16 1.01
CA GLY A 16 -15.76 26.79 2.41
C GLY A 16 -15.89 25.29 2.59
N VAL A 17 -16.63 24.62 1.71
CA VAL A 17 -16.82 23.17 1.71
C VAL A 17 -15.49 22.44 1.46
N THR A 18 -14.76 22.79 0.38
CA THR A 18 -13.46 22.17 0.07
C THR A 18 -12.44 22.37 1.19
N SER A 19 -12.36 23.59 1.75
CA SER A 19 -11.45 23.86 2.88
C SER A 19 -11.87 23.10 4.15
N GLY A 20 -13.16 22.98 4.40
CA GLY A 20 -13.69 22.18 5.52
C GLY A 20 -13.29 20.71 5.40
N PHE A 21 -13.47 20.12 4.22
CA PHE A 21 -13.04 18.74 3.95
C PHE A 21 -11.55 18.56 4.12
N GLN A 22 -10.73 19.44 3.55
CA GLN A 22 -9.27 19.34 3.67
C GLN A 22 -8.81 19.36 5.12
N LYS A 23 -9.38 20.24 5.96
CA LYS A 23 -9.06 20.29 7.40
C LYS A 23 -9.41 19.01 8.15
N ILE A 24 -10.54 18.39 7.79
CA ILE A 24 -10.96 17.12 8.39
C ILE A 24 -10.00 16.01 7.96
N GLU A 25 -9.66 15.94 6.68
CA GLU A 25 -8.70 14.98 6.14
C GLU A 25 -7.34 15.10 6.82
N ASP A 26 -6.77 16.31 6.88
CA ASP A 26 -5.49 16.57 7.55
C ASP A 26 -5.53 16.15 9.03
N GLY A 27 -6.64 16.43 9.72
CA GLY A 27 -6.85 16.05 11.11
C GLY A 27 -6.89 14.53 11.32
N VAL A 28 -7.64 13.81 10.47
CA VAL A 28 -7.79 12.36 10.56
C VAL A 28 -6.49 11.66 10.20
N VAL A 29 -5.85 12.04 9.08
CA VAL A 29 -4.57 11.46 8.63
C VAL A 29 -3.47 11.74 9.65
N GLY A 30 -3.43 12.96 10.20
CA GLY A 30 -2.45 13.33 11.23
C GLY A 30 -2.66 12.55 12.54
N ALA A 31 -3.90 12.34 12.97
CA ALA A 31 -4.21 11.54 14.15
C ALA A 31 -3.84 10.06 13.95
N TYR A 32 -4.16 9.50 12.78
CA TYR A 32 -3.79 8.12 12.44
C TYR A 32 -2.26 7.93 12.46
N LYS A 33 -1.50 8.82 11.80
CA LYS A 33 -0.03 8.78 11.80
C LYS A 33 0.56 8.74 13.21
N LYS A 34 0.01 9.53 14.15
CA LYS A 34 0.47 9.51 15.55
C LYS A 34 0.21 8.18 16.25
N VAL A 35 -0.94 7.57 16.01
CA VAL A 35 -1.27 6.25 16.58
C VAL A 35 -0.38 5.18 15.98
N GLU A 36 -0.17 5.22 14.67
CA GLU A 36 0.74 4.33 13.94
C GLU A 36 2.18 4.45 14.47
N ASP A 37 2.70 5.68 14.60
CA ASP A 37 4.04 5.94 15.11
C ASP A 37 4.22 5.39 16.53
N ALA A 38 3.25 5.63 17.42
CA ALA A 38 3.28 5.12 18.79
C ALA A 38 3.20 3.58 18.86
N PHE A 39 2.45 2.96 17.93
CA PHE A 39 2.38 1.50 17.84
C PHE A 39 3.71 0.91 17.37
N VAL A 40 4.30 1.47 16.32
CA VAL A 40 5.60 1.03 15.80
C VAL A 40 6.67 1.20 16.87
N ASP A 41 6.72 2.35 17.52
CA ASP A 41 7.67 2.64 18.61
C ASP A 41 7.57 1.64 19.75
N LYS A 42 6.35 1.28 20.15
CA LYS A 42 6.14 0.43 21.31
C LYS A 42 6.33 -1.07 21.03
N PHE A 43 6.05 -1.51 19.81
CA PHE A 43 5.94 -2.95 19.51
C PHE A 43 6.89 -3.46 18.43
N LEU A 44 7.41 -2.60 17.56
CA LEU A 44 8.06 -3.02 16.31
C LEU A 44 9.47 -2.45 16.09
N THR A 45 9.86 -1.44 16.87
CA THR A 45 11.26 -0.97 16.94
C THR A 45 12.13 -2.00 17.66
N ARG A 46 13.40 -2.03 17.27
CA ARG A 46 14.47 -2.75 17.97
C ARG A 46 15.21 -1.80 18.91
N GLU A 47 16.04 -2.34 19.81
CA GLU A 47 16.83 -1.51 20.73
C GLU A 47 17.69 -0.50 19.96
N GLY A 48 17.50 0.79 20.26
CA GLY A 48 18.21 1.89 19.62
C GLY A 48 17.76 2.21 18.19
N GLU A 49 16.71 1.57 17.66
CA GLU A 49 16.13 1.85 16.34
C GLU A 49 15.09 2.97 16.43
N SER A 50 15.11 3.91 15.48
CA SER A 50 14.07 4.93 15.37
C SER A 50 12.78 4.37 14.74
N VAL A 51 11.64 5.01 14.99
CA VAL A 51 10.36 4.66 14.33
C VAL A 51 10.47 4.72 12.81
N GLU A 52 11.17 5.72 12.28
CA GLU A 52 11.35 5.88 10.83
C GLU A 52 12.18 4.73 10.23
N ASP A 53 13.25 4.33 10.91
CA ASP A 53 14.09 3.21 10.47
C ASP A 53 13.35 1.88 10.56
N ALA A 54 12.57 1.68 11.62
CA ALA A 54 11.72 0.50 11.77
C ALA A 54 10.71 0.38 10.62
N LYS A 55 10.07 1.48 10.21
CA LYS A 55 9.16 1.49 9.06
C LYS A 55 9.87 1.15 7.75
N LYS A 56 11.02 1.78 7.46
CA LYS A 56 11.83 1.47 6.28
C LYS A 56 12.24 0.00 6.22
N ARG A 57 12.67 -0.57 7.37
CA ARG A 57 13.00 -1.99 7.48
C ARG A 57 11.81 -2.87 7.18
N MET A 58 10.63 -2.55 7.71
CA MET A 58 9.41 -3.31 7.48
C MET A 58 8.97 -3.27 6.01
N GLU A 59 9.06 -2.11 5.35
CA GLU A 59 8.79 -1.98 3.92
C GLU A 59 9.74 -2.83 3.08
N ALA A 60 11.04 -2.82 3.39
CA ALA A 60 12.02 -3.65 2.71
C ALA A 60 11.78 -5.15 2.95
N GLU A 61 11.43 -5.54 4.18
CA GLU A 61 11.09 -6.93 4.51
C GLU A 61 9.85 -7.40 3.76
N GLN A 62 8.82 -6.55 3.65
CA GLN A 62 7.59 -6.86 2.93
C GLN A 62 7.83 -6.99 1.43
N ALA A 63 8.60 -6.08 0.82
CA ALA A 63 8.99 -6.18 -0.58
C ALA A 63 9.78 -7.47 -0.87
N ALA A 64 10.72 -7.84 0.02
CA ALA A 64 11.48 -9.08 -0.12
C ALA A 64 10.59 -10.33 0.01
N ARG A 65 9.60 -10.31 0.93
CA ARG A 65 8.63 -11.41 1.07
C ARG A 65 7.77 -11.55 -0.18
N GLU A 66 7.26 -10.46 -0.73
CA GLU A 66 6.46 -10.48 -1.96
C GLU A 66 7.26 -10.99 -3.16
N GLU A 67 8.54 -10.62 -3.24
CA GLU A 67 9.43 -11.14 -4.28
C GLU A 67 9.68 -12.64 -4.11
N ALA A 68 9.99 -13.09 -2.88
CA ALA A 68 10.18 -14.50 -2.57
C ALA A 68 8.92 -15.33 -2.90
N ASP A 69 7.74 -14.83 -2.57
CA ASP A 69 6.46 -15.48 -2.89
C ASP A 69 6.23 -15.56 -4.41
N ARG A 70 6.57 -14.49 -5.14
CA ARG A 70 6.50 -14.47 -6.61
C ARG A 70 7.47 -15.47 -7.23
N GLN A 71 8.71 -15.53 -6.76
CA GLN A 71 9.70 -16.50 -7.23
C GLN A 71 9.26 -17.94 -6.92
N ALA A 72 8.72 -18.19 -5.72
CA ALA A 72 8.19 -19.49 -5.33
C ALA A 72 6.99 -19.90 -6.20
N ALA A 73 6.07 -18.98 -6.50
CA ALA A 73 4.96 -19.24 -7.42
C ALA A 73 5.46 -19.56 -8.84
N GLY A 74 6.43 -18.79 -9.34
CA GLY A 74 7.05 -19.03 -10.65
C GLY A 74 7.74 -20.40 -10.73
N LYS A 75 8.52 -20.77 -9.72
CA LYS A 75 9.17 -22.08 -9.66
C LYS A 75 8.14 -23.22 -9.63
N ARG A 76 7.09 -23.10 -8.82
CA ARG A 76 6.00 -24.10 -8.77
C ARG A 76 5.29 -24.26 -10.11
N ALA A 77 5.10 -23.18 -10.86
CA ALA A 77 4.48 -23.22 -12.18
C ALA A 77 5.40 -23.93 -13.20
N ALA A 78 6.71 -23.63 -13.17
CA ALA A 78 7.69 -24.30 -14.02
C ALA A 78 7.79 -25.81 -13.71
N ASP A 79 7.85 -26.18 -12.43
CA ASP A 79 7.92 -27.58 -12.01
C ASP A 79 6.65 -28.36 -12.43
N GLN A 80 5.47 -27.74 -12.34
CA GLN A 80 4.19 -28.33 -12.81
C GLN A 80 4.15 -28.50 -14.33
N GLN A 81 4.62 -27.50 -15.08
CA GLN A 81 4.70 -27.57 -16.54
C GLN A 81 5.64 -28.70 -16.99
N ALA A 82 6.83 -28.81 -16.39
CA ALA A 82 7.77 -29.88 -16.69
C ALA A 82 7.21 -31.28 -16.39
N GLY A 83 6.43 -31.43 -15.32
CA GLY A 83 5.73 -32.68 -15.01
C GLY A 83 4.62 -33.03 -16.03
N MET A 84 3.87 -32.02 -16.49
CA MET A 84 2.83 -32.17 -17.51
C MET A 84 3.42 -32.57 -18.87
N ASP A 85 4.52 -31.93 -19.27
CA ASP A 85 5.21 -32.21 -20.53
C ASP A 85 5.77 -33.65 -20.53
N ALA A 86 6.43 -34.06 -19.43
CA ALA A 86 6.93 -35.43 -19.27
C ALA A 86 5.81 -36.49 -19.31
N SER A 87 4.65 -36.20 -18.73
CA SER A 87 3.49 -37.10 -18.81
C SER A 87 2.89 -37.17 -20.21
N THR A 88 2.97 -36.09 -20.99
CA THR A 88 2.44 -36.03 -22.35
C THR A 88 3.32 -36.78 -23.35
N ASP A 89 4.64 -36.73 -23.18
CA ASP A 89 5.60 -37.45 -24.05
C ASP A 89 5.54 -38.97 -23.87
N ILE A 90 5.27 -39.47 -22.64
CA ILE A 90 5.07 -40.91 -22.40
C ILE A 90 3.83 -41.43 -23.14
N GLY A 91 2.74 -40.65 -23.20
CA GLY A 91 1.51 -41.07 -23.89
C GLY A 91 1.58 -40.96 -25.42
N ARG A 92 2.55 -40.23 -25.98
CA ARG A 92 2.74 -40.07 -27.42
C ARG A 92 3.66 -41.12 -28.04
N THR A 93 4.40 -41.87 -27.21
CA THR A 93 5.40 -42.87 -27.61
C THR A 93 4.89 -44.32 -27.50
N SER A 94 3.66 -44.53 -27.03
CA SER A 94 2.91 -45.80 -27.00
C SER A 94 1.87 -45.86 -28.12
#